data_AF-A0A535XQ39-F1
#
_entry.id   AF-A0A535XQ39-F1
#
_cell.length_a   1.000
_cell.length_b   1.000
_cell.length_c   1.000
_cell.angle_alpha   90.00
_cell.angle_beta   90.00
_cell.angle_gamma   90.00
#
_symmetry.space_group_name_H-M   'P 1'
#
loop_
_entity.id
_entity.type
_entity.pdbx_description
1 polymer ?
#
loop_
_entity_poly.entity_id
_entity_poly.type
_entity_poly.pdbx_seq_one_letter_code
_entity_poly.pdbx_strand_id
1 'polypeptide(L)'
;MGSRILSPLLVAAFVLSFQAVAPTPRALAAPVSAAPAAATCASSVGPGIPHPAGLAAGVPGFHAQWYGQSGYPTLCPGERSTATVAYYNSGSFGWVRGRMGQVAYLGTWGPEPGQDAVTPLGGDGAAGSPATGWPRFNRIAMQPADYVGPGQVSWFQFTIQAPATAGYYRLYLRPLIEGATWLEDFGVFWLVTVLNPDGSRPAPPEIGLGYGYQSVSTVRGTFNVHLIKERLSAVTVKTLTANVTDCSNNCPAKPLAQYVSENAAYAGMNGTYLCPPDYAQCAGKVNSYDYAVYNSNLRRWINYNALNAQNGGLFFNGASTSVYRRTFVYYQQQTPINAAITNFPLLVQNGAVIDST
;
A
#
# COMPACT_ATOMS: atom_id res chain seq x y z
N MET A 1 53.37 56.61 -77.38
CA MET A 1 53.78 56.71 -75.96
C MET A 1 52.52 57.01 -75.16
N GLY A 2 52.20 56.14 -74.20
CA GLY A 2 50.89 56.13 -73.55
C GLY A 2 50.68 57.30 -72.59
N SER A 3 49.41 57.65 -72.40
CA SER A 3 48.88 58.01 -71.10
C SER A 3 47.36 57.80 -71.10
N ARG A 4 46.88 57.03 -70.13
CA ARG A 4 45.46 56.72 -69.90
C ARG A 4 44.82 57.89 -69.17
N ILE A 5 43.61 58.29 -69.58
CA ILE A 5 42.69 59.08 -68.75
C ILE A 5 41.34 58.36 -68.76
N LEU A 6 40.88 57.97 -67.58
CA LEU A 6 39.56 57.41 -67.32
C LEU A 6 38.51 58.55 -67.31
N SER A 7 37.31 58.26 -67.81
CA SER A 7 36.08 58.98 -67.47
C SER A 7 34.90 58.00 -67.44
N PRO A 8 33.92 58.20 -66.54
CA PRO A 8 33.03 57.14 -66.08
C PRO A 8 31.76 57.05 -66.94
N LEU A 9 31.26 55.83 -67.13
CA LEU A 9 29.94 55.57 -67.69
C LEU A 9 29.04 54.98 -66.60
N LEU A 10 27.95 55.71 -66.34
CA LEU A 10 26.82 55.34 -65.50
C LEU A 10 26.27 53.96 -65.90
N VAL A 11 26.10 53.06 -64.92
CA VAL A 11 25.25 51.88 -65.05
C VAL A 11 24.04 52.08 -64.13
N ALA A 12 22.87 52.25 -64.73
CA ALA A 12 21.59 52.32 -64.03
C ALA A 12 21.18 50.90 -63.59
N ALA A 13 21.18 50.64 -62.28
CA ALA A 13 20.64 49.41 -61.71
C ALA A 13 19.14 49.59 -61.42
N PHE A 14 18.31 48.87 -62.16
CA PHE A 14 16.87 48.75 -61.88
C PHE A 14 16.66 47.90 -60.61
N VAL A 15 16.10 48.52 -59.57
CA VAL A 15 15.66 47.82 -58.36
C VAL A 15 14.21 47.37 -58.57
N LEU A 16 14.00 46.07 -58.80
CA LEU A 16 12.69 45.44 -58.77
C LEU A 16 12.34 45.05 -57.32
N SER A 17 11.41 45.78 -56.72
CA SER A 17 10.83 45.50 -55.41
C SER A 17 9.78 44.39 -55.52
N PHE A 18 10.12 43.16 -55.11
CA PHE A 18 9.14 42.11 -54.84
C PHE A 18 8.56 42.29 -53.43
N GLN A 19 7.30 42.74 -53.33
CA GLN A 19 6.56 42.67 -52.07
C GLN A 19 6.01 41.25 -51.90
N ALA A 20 6.64 40.47 -51.03
CA ALA A 20 6.10 39.20 -50.57
C ALA A 20 4.99 39.48 -49.55
N VAL A 21 3.74 39.24 -49.94
CA VAL A 21 2.59 39.23 -49.02
C VAL A 21 2.69 37.97 -48.16
N ALA A 22 3.11 38.11 -46.91
CA ALA A 22 3.10 37.03 -45.94
C ALA A 22 1.65 36.78 -45.48
N PRO A 23 1.14 35.52 -45.49
CA PRO A 23 -0.16 35.22 -44.93
C PRO A 23 -0.12 35.38 -43.40
N THR A 24 -1.13 36.04 -42.84
CA THR A 24 -1.35 36.18 -41.41
C THR A 24 -1.46 34.81 -40.74
N PRO A 25 -0.73 34.53 -39.63
CA PRO A 25 -0.89 33.28 -38.92
C PRO A 25 -2.27 33.25 -38.27
N ARG A 26 -3.10 32.30 -38.71
CA ARG A 26 -4.38 31.98 -38.10
C ARG A 26 -4.09 31.45 -36.70
N ALA A 27 -4.49 32.19 -35.66
CA ALA A 27 -4.40 31.72 -34.29
C ALA A 27 -5.18 30.40 -34.16
N LEU A 28 -4.46 29.29 -33.97
CA LEU A 28 -5.06 28.02 -33.61
C LEU A 28 -5.65 28.19 -32.23
N ALA A 29 -6.99 28.07 -32.11
CA ALA A 29 -7.64 27.96 -30.82
C ALA A 29 -7.00 26.81 -30.05
N ALA A 30 -6.51 27.09 -28.84
CA ALA A 30 -6.03 26.04 -27.95
C ALA A 30 -7.14 24.99 -27.78
N PRO A 31 -6.83 23.69 -27.81
CA PRO A 31 -7.83 22.68 -27.50
C PRO A 31 -8.34 22.97 -26.09
N VAL A 32 -9.64 23.23 -25.98
CA VAL A 32 -10.31 23.26 -24.68
C VAL A 32 -10.06 21.89 -24.07
N SER A 33 -9.24 21.85 -23.01
CA SER A 33 -9.04 20.63 -22.25
C SER A 33 -10.41 20.22 -21.73
N ALA A 34 -10.99 19.18 -22.34
CA ALA A 34 -12.18 18.55 -21.80
C ALA A 34 -11.82 18.13 -20.37
N ALA A 35 -12.59 18.62 -19.39
CA ALA A 35 -12.49 18.13 -18.04
C ALA A 35 -12.54 16.59 -18.10
N PRO A 36 -11.67 15.88 -17.37
CA PRO A 36 -11.69 14.42 -17.37
C PRO A 36 -13.13 13.98 -17.03
N ALA A 37 -13.69 13.10 -17.87
CA ALA A 37 -14.99 12.50 -17.59
C ALA A 37 -14.94 11.95 -16.16
N ALA A 38 -15.94 12.30 -15.34
CA ALA A 38 -16.05 11.77 -13.98
C ALA A 38 -15.88 10.25 -14.05
N ALA A 39 -14.86 9.72 -13.39
CA ALA A 39 -14.57 8.30 -13.44
C ALA A 39 -15.80 7.56 -12.91
N THR A 40 -16.45 6.76 -13.74
CA THR A 40 -17.47 5.83 -13.26
C THR A 40 -16.80 4.90 -12.28
N CYS A 41 -17.37 4.80 -11.07
CA CYS A 41 -16.85 3.90 -10.04
C CYS A 41 -16.54 2.51 -10.63
N ALA A 42 -15.37 1.97 -10.31
CA ALA A 42 -14.92 0.67 -10.77
C ALA A 42 -14.42 -0.18 -9.60
N SER A 43 -15.00 -1.36 -9.46
CA SER A 43 -14.63 -2.30 -8.40
C SER A 43 -13.40 -3.13 -8.76
N SER A 44 -12.68 -3.55 -7.73
CA SER A 44 -11.49 -4.38 -7.85
C SER A 44 -11.26 -5.21 -6.59
N VAL A 45 -10.52 -6.30 -6.73
CA VAL A 45 -10.04 -7.11 -5.60
C VAL A 45 -8.52 -6.99 -5.55
N GLY A 46 -7.99 -6.66 -4.38
CA GLY A 46 -6.55 -6.61 -4.17
C GLY A 46 -5.87 -7.99 -4.34
N PRO A 47 -4.53 -8.02 -4.31
CA PRO A 47 -3.78 -9.28 -4.28
C PRO A 47 -4.16 -10.13 -3.07
N GLY A 48 -4.18 -11.46 -3.27
CA GLY A 48 -4.35 -12.43 -2.18
C GLY A 48 -3.19 -12.41 -1.18
N ILE A 49 -3.46 -12.89 0.02
CA ILE A 49 -2.47 -13.02 1.09
C ILE A 49 -2.11 -14.50 1.21
N PRO A 50 -0.87 -14.90 0.92
CA PRO A 50 -0.46 -16.31 0.93
C PRO A 50 -0.30 -16.84 2.37
N HIS A 51 -0.38 -18.16 2.51
CA HIS A 51 -0.15 -18.86 3.78
C HIS A 51 1.29 -18.66 4.31
N PRO A 52 1.50 -18.72 5.63
CA PRO A 52 2.84 -18.71 6.21
C PRO A 52 3.49 -20.09 6.07
N ALA A 53 4.82 -20.14 6.04
CA ALA A 53 5.55 -21.42 6.05
C ALA A 53 5.54 -22.08 7.43
N GLY A 54 5.58 -23.42 7.47
CA GLY A 54 5.81 -24.20 8.71
C GLY A 54 4.62 -24.27 9.67
N LEU A 55 3.53 -24.93 9.24
CA LEU A 55 2.33 -25.07 10.05
C LEU A 55 2.43 -26.23 11.03
N ALA A 56 2.09 -25.98 12.30
CA ALA A 56 1.98 -27.01 13.32
C ALA A 56 0.80 -27.95 13.03
N ALA A 57 0.97 -29.24 13.32
CA ALA A 57 -0.02 -30.30 13.08
C ALA A 57 -0.11 -31.26 14.27
N GLY A 58 -1.25 -31.93 14.42
CA GLY A 58 -1.46 -32.96 15.43
C GLY A 58 -1.69 -32.44 16.85
N VAL A 59 -2.12 -31.19 17.01
CA VAL A 59 -2.49 -30.64 18.31
C VAL A 59 -3.72 -31.38 18.85
N PRO A 60 -3.72 -31.94 20.07
CA PRO A 60 -4.85 -32.72 20.57
C PRO A 60 -6.16 -31.92 20.62
N GLY A 61 -7.18 -32.37 19.88
CA GLY A 61 -8.51 -31.75 19.83
C GLY A 61 -8.80 -31.04 18.51
N PHE A 62 -9.74 -30.08 18.54
CA PHE A 62 -10.04 -29.22 17.38
C PHE A 62 -9.13 -27.99 17.39
N HIS A 63 -8.34 -27.83 16.34
CA HIS A 63 -7.45 -26.70 16.16
C HIS A 63 -7.42 -26.29 14.69
N ALA A 64 -7.25 -25.00 14.44
CA ALA A 64 -7.07 -24.45 13.10
C ALA A 64 -5.84 -23.55 13.03
N GLN A 65 -5.24 -23.47 11.85
CA GLN A 65 -4.25 -22.47 11.48
C GLN A 65 -4.71 -21.75 10.22
N TRP A 66 -4.52 -20.43 10.17
CA TRP A 66 -4.82 -19.67 8.96
C TRP A 66 -3.90 -20.09 7.80
N TYR A 67 -4.47 -20.28 6.61
CA TYR A 67 -3.80 -20.84 5.42
C TYR A 67 -3.92 -19.93 4.18
N GLY A 68 -4.10 -18.62 4.38
CA GLY A 68 -4.21 -17.65 3.28
C GLY A 68 -5.64 -17.16 3.02
N GLN A 69 -5.75 -16.10 2.23
CA GLN A 69 -7.04 -15.52 1.83
C GLN A 69 -6.96 -14.72 0.53
N SER A 70 -8.12 -14.45 -0.08
CA SER A 70 -8.25 -13.47 -1.16
C SER A 70 -7.92 -12.05 -0.68
N GLY A 71 -7.60 -11.16 -1.61
CA GLY A 71 -7.29 -9.77 -1.27
C GLY A 71 -8.50 -8.97 -0.83
N TYR A 72 -8.22 -7.76 -0.36
CA TYR A 72 -9.22 -6.81 0.10
C TYR A 72 -9.89 -6.09 -1.07
N PRO A 73 -11.23 -6.07 -1.13
CA PRO A 73 -11.91 -5.46 -2.26
C PRO A 73 -12.09 -3.95 -2.07
N THR A 74 -12.03 -3.25 -3.19
CA THR A 74 -12.47 -1.86 -3.35
C THR A 74 -13.71 -1.91 -4.24
N LEU A 75 -14.88 -1.57 -3.71
CA LEU A 75 -16.19 -1.80 -4.33
C LEU A 75 -16.95 -0.50 -4.57
N CYS A 76 -17.79 -0.51 -5.59
CA CYS A 76 -18.83 0.48 -5.77
C CYS A 76 -19.99 0.26 -4.79
N PRO A 77 -20.71 1.32 -4.39
CA PRO A 77 -21.87 1.20 -3.53
C PRO A 77 -22.87 0.14 -4.03
N GLY A 78 -23.24 -0.80 -3.15
CA GLY A 78 -24.19 -1.88 -3.45
C GLY A 78 -23.60 -3.11 -4.17
N GLU A 79 -22.36 -3.05 -4.66
CA GLU A 79 -21.74 -4.16 -5.40
C GLU A 79 -21.42 -5.36 -4.49
N ARG A 80 -21.47 -6.57 -5.06
CA ARG A 80 -21.14 -7.80 -4.37
C ARG A 80 -19.76 -8.31 -4.77
N SER A 81 -19.05 -8.92 -3.83
CA SER A 81 -17.74 -9.54 -4.05
C SER A 81 -17.63 -10.85 -3.29
N THR A 82 -16.93 -11.81 -3.88
CA THR A 82 -16.64 -13.09 -3.22
C THR A 82 -15.29 -13.02 -2.50
N ALA A 83 -15.34 -13.23 -1.19
CA ALA A 83 -14.18 -13.39 -0.33
C ALA A 83 -13.87 -14.88 -0.14
N THR A 84 -12.58 -15.21 0.01
CA THR A 84 -12.12 -16.58 0.29
C THR A 84 -11.09 -16.59 1.42
N VAL A 85 -11.26 -17.46 2.42
CA VAL A 85 -10.25 -17.73 3.46
C VAL A 85 -10.00 -19.23 3.53
N ALA A 86 -8.74 -19.61 3.73
CA ALA A 86 -8.36 -21.00 3.98
C ALA A 86 -7.96 -21.20 5.44
N TYR A 87 -8.39 -22.32 6.01
CA TYR A 87 -7.90 -22.81 7.30
C TYR A 87 -7.38 -24.23 7.16
N TYR A 88 -6.20 -24.47 7.72
CA TYR A 88 -5.57 -25.78 7.88
C TYR A 88 -6.03 -26.39 9.20
N ASN A 89 -6.50 -27.63 9.18
CA ASN A 89 -6.80 -28.39 10.38
C ASN A 89 -5.51 -28.84 11.06
N SER A 90 -5.02 -28.05 12.01
CA SER A 90 -3.85 -28.38 12.84
C SER A 90 -4.16 -29.33 13.99
N GLY A 91 -5.44 -29.63 14.21
CA GLY A 91 -5.91 -30.49 15.28
C GLY A 91 -5.76 -31.98 14.99
N SER A 92 -6.02 -32.80 16.00
CA SER A 92 -6.13 -34.25 15.88
C SER A 92 -7.54 -34.72 15.52
N PHE A 93 -8.55 -33.84 15.62
CA PHE A 93 -9.95 -34.15 15.28
C PHE A 93 -10.33 -33.56 13.91
N GLY A 94 -11.02 -34.35 13.10
CA GLY A 94 -11.53 -33.90 11.80
C GLY A 94 -12.84 -33.11 11.91
N TRP A 95 -13.10 -32.22 10.96
CA TRP A 95 -14.33 -31.44 10.88
C TRP A 95 -15.33 -32.12 9.97
N VAL A 96 -16.53 -32.40 10.47
CA VAL A 96 -17.55 -33.23 9.78
C VAL A 96 -18.78 -32.38 9.48
N ARG A 97 -19.08 -32.18 8.20
CA ARG A 97 -20.26 -31.43 7.75
C ARG A 97 -21.54 -32.11 8.25
N GLY A 98 -22.52 -31.29 8.66
CA GLY A 98 -23.83 -31.77 9.09
C GLY A 98 -23.86 -32.44 10.47
N ARG A 99 -22.73 -32.51 11.19
CA ARG A 99 -22.66 -33.05 12.55
C ARG A 99 -22.38 -31.95 13.57
N MET A 100 -23.40 -31.62 14.37
CA MET A 100 -23.26 -30.67 15.48
C MET A 100 -22.12 -31.10 16.41
N GLY A 101 -21.32 -30.13 16.86
CA GLY A 101 -20.10 -30.37 17.64
C GLY A 101 -18.91 -30.86 16.83
N GLN A 102 -19.03 -30.99 15.50
CA GLN A 102 -17.92 -31.37 14.60
C GLN A 102 -17.87 -30.55 13.30
N VAL A 103 -18.94 -29.86 12.91
CA VAL A 103 -18.99 -29.03 11.69
C VAL A 103 -18.30 -27.69 11.90
N ALA A 104 -17.44 -27.30 10.96
CA ALA A 104 -16.75 -26.01 10.97
C ALA A 104 -17.53 -24.91 10.25
N TYR A 105 -17.57 -23.74 10.88
CA TYR A 105 -18.11 -22.49 10.36
C TYR A 105 -17.11 -21.35 10.53
N LEU A 106 -17.37 -20.25 9.84
CA LEU A 106 -16.82 -18.93 10.15
C LEU A 106 -17.90 -18.10 10.84
N GLY A 107 -17.58 -17.54 11.99
CA GLY A 107 -18.44 -16.60 12.71
C GLY A 107 -17.92 -15.17 12.63
N THR A 108 -18.81 -14.19 12.78
CA THR A 108 -18.41 -12.78 12.96
C THR A 108 -17.64 -12.62 14.27
N TRP A 109 -16.60 -11.79 14.25
CA TRP A 109 -15.66 -11.65 15.36
C TRP A 109 -15.32 -10.18 15.67
N GLY A 110 -14.54 -9.97 16.74
CA GLY A 110 -14.07 -8.66 17.17
C GLY A 110 -12.76 -8.23 16.51
N PRO A 111 -12.42 -6.93 16.56
CA PRO A 111 -13.19 -5.85 17.19
C PRO A 111 -14.45 -5.40 16.44
N GLU A 112 -14.58 -5.68 15.14
CA GLU A 112 -15.70 -5.20 14.31
C GLU A 112 -16.19 -6.32 13.36
N PRO A 113 -17.47 -6.71 13.36
CA PRO A 113 -18.60 -6.12 14.08
C PRO A 113 -18.67 -6.49 15.57
N GLY A 114 -17.82 -7.41 16.04
CA GLY A 114 -17.92 -8.05 17.35
C GLY A 114 -18.32 -9.51 17.23
N GLN A 115 -18.04 -10.29 18.28
CA GLN A 115 -18.40 -11.71 18.32
C GLN A 115 -19.90 -11.90 18.14
N ASP A 116 -20.28 -12.74 17.19
CA ASP A 116 -21.67 -13.10 16.90
C ASP A 116 -22.59 -11.92 16.53
N ALA A 117 -22.02 -10.77 16.16
CA ALA A 117 -22.76 -9.55 15.85
C ALA A 117 -23.12 -9.42 14.36
N VAL A 118 -24.14 -8.62 14.08
CA VAL A 118 -24.56 -8.23 12.72
C VAL A 118 -23.57 -7.25 12.09
N THR A 119 -23.41 -7.31 10.77
CA THR A 119 -22.58 -6.41 9.98
C THR A 119 -23.36 -5.88 8.76
N PRO A 120 -23.08 -4.66 8.29
CA PRO A 120 -23.67 -4.16 7.04
C PRO A 120 -23.09 -4.84 5.79
N LEU A 121 -22.11 -5.73 5.92
CA LEU A 121 -21.43 -6.38 4.79
C LEU A 121 -22.05 -7.69 4.32
N GLY A 122 -22.92 -8.32 5.11
CA GLY A 122 -23.51 -9.61 4.73
C GLY A 122 -24.34 -10.26 5.82
N GLY A 123 -25.01 -11.35 5.45
CA GLY A 123 -25.93 -12.09 6.31
C GLY A 123 -26.97 -12.89 5.54
N ASP A 124 -28.02 -13.25 6.26
CA ASP A 124 -29.16 -14.04 5.80
C ASP A 124 -30.43 -13.18 5.57
N GLY A 125 -30.35 -11.86 5.78
CA GLY A 125 -31.53 -10.98 5.77
C GLY A 125 -32.19 -10.79 7.14
N ALA A 126 -31.84 -11.60 8.13
CA ALA A 126 -32.35 -11.47 9.49
C ALA A 126 -31.59 -10.38 10.26
N ALA A 127 -32.20 -9.87 11.34
CA ALA A 127 -31.61 -8.86 12.22
C ALA A 127 -31.12 -7.58 11.49
N GLY A 128 -31.67 -7.27 10.32
CA GLY A 128 -31.27 -6.13 9.49
C GLY A 128 -29.99 -6.36 8.67
N SER A 129 -29.45 -7.58 8.66
CA SER A 129 -28.30 -7.94 7.81
C SER A 129 -28.68 -7.99 6.32
N PRO A 130 -27.75 -7.72 5.39
CA PRO A 130 -27.99 -7.96 3.97
C PRO A 130 -28.18 -9.46 3.68
N ALA A 131 -29.02 -9.82 2.71
CA ALA A 131 -29.18 -11.21 2.26
C ALA A 131 -28.11 -11.59 1.22
N THR A 132 -26.92 -11.96 1.69
CA THR A 132 -25.77 -12.35 0.83
C THR A 132 -25.62 -13.86 0.66
N GLY A 133 -26.47 -14.65 1.31
CA GLY A 133 -26.40 -16.11 1.29
C GLY A 133 -25.50 -16.70 2.38
N TRP A 134 -25.16 -15.91 3.40
CA TRP A 134 -24.51 -16.44 4.59
C TRP A 134 -25.46 -17.41 5.30
N PRO A 135 -24.95 -18.50 5.90
CA PRO A 135 -25.76 -19.41 6.70
C PRO A 135 -26.63 -18.72 7.77
N ARG A 136 -26.13 -17.63 8.36
CA ARG A 136 -26.88 -16.77 9.29
C ARG A 136 -26.28 -15.36 9.30
N PHE A 137 -27.00 -14.36 9.83
CA PHE A 137 -26.48 -13.00 10.01
C PHE A 137 -25.10 -12.92 10.71
N ASN A 138 -24.75 -13.93 11.53
CA ASN A 138 -23.47 -14.03 12.25
C ASN A 138 -22.67 -15.32 11.94
N ARG A 139 -23.08 -16.07 10.91
CA ARG A 139 -22.39 -17.26 10.41
C ARG A 139 -22.08 -17.04 8.95
N ILE A 140 -20.85 -16.67 8.65
CA ILE A 140 -20.39 -16.15 7.37
C ILE A 140 -20.34 -17.25 6.30
N ALA A 141 -19.75 -18.39 6.65
CA ALA A 141 -19.58 -19.53 5.76
C ALA A 141 -19.52 -20.84 6.55
N MET A 142 -19.86 -21.93 5.89
CA MET A 142 -19.65 -23.29 6.38
C MET A 142 -18.51 -23.94 5.60
N GLN A 143 -17.85 -24.95 6.17
CA GLN A 143 -16.91 -25.78 5.41
C GLN A 143 -17.58 -26.33 4.12
N PRO A 144 -16.93 -26.26 2.94
CA PRO A 144 -17.51 -26.79 1.71
C PRO A 144 -17.43 -28.32 1.63
N ALA A 145 -16.34 -28.91 2.13
CA ALA A 145 -16.10 -30.35 2.10
C ALA A 145 -16.87 -31.09 3.20
N ASP A 146 -17.28 -32.32 2.91
CA ASP A 146 -18.00 -33.17 3.88
C ASP A 146 -17.12 -33.56 5.08
N TYR A 147 -15.82 -33.68 4.86
CA TYR A 147 -14.83 -33.97 5.89
C TYR A 147 -13.53 -33.20 5.66
N VAL A 148 -12.97 -32.64 6.73
CA VAL A 148 -11.64 -32.00 6.75
C VAL A 148 -10.83 -32.67 7.86
N GLY A 149 -9.99 -33.63 7.49
CA GLY A 149 -9.17 -34.38 8.44
C GLY A 149 -7.96 -33.59 8.97
N PRO A 150 -7.29 -34.10 10.01
CA PRO A 150 -6.00 -33.60 10.47
C PRO A 150 -5.03 -33.41 9.30
N GLY A 151 -4.42 -32.24 9.20
CA GLY A 151 -3.48 -31.92 8.14
C GLY A 151 -4.09 -31.49 6.81
N GLN A 152 -5.41 -31.37 6.70
CA GLN A 152 -6.08 -30.92 5.49
C GLN A 152 -6.45 -29.42 5.56
N VAL A 153 -6.59 -28.80 4.39
CA VAL A 153 -6.98 -27.39 4.25
C VAL A 153 -8.44 -27.31 3.77
N SER A 154 -9.21 -26.41 4.36
CA SER A 154 -10.56 -26.07 3.93
C SER A 154 -10.64 -24.63 3.46
N TRP A 155 -11.18 -24.41 2.26
CA TRP A 155 -11.31 -23.11 1.62
C TRP A 155 -12.76 -22.61 1.74
N PHE A 156 -13.00 -21.72 2.69
CA PHE A 156 -14.31 -21.11 2.89
C PHE A 156 -14.50 -19.95 1.92
N GLN A 157 -15.65 -19.93 1.24
CA GLN A 157 -16.04 -18.85 0.34
C GLN A 157 -17.33 -18.21 0.82
N PHE A 158 -17.40 -16.89 0.75
CA PHE A 158 -18.59 -16.14 1.13
C PHE A 158 -18.71 -14.85 0.31
N THR A 159 -19.96 -14.42 0.11
CA THR A 159 -20.27 -13.18 -0.59
C THR A 159 -20.42 -12.05 0.41
N ILE A 160 -19.79 -10.91 0.15
CA ILE A 160 -20.04 -9.64 0.84
C ILE A 160 -20.73 -8.68 -0.12
N GLN A 161 -21.50 -7.74 0.43
CA GLN A 161 -22.13 -6.65 -0.30
C GLN A 161 -21.66 -5.31 0.27
N ALA A 162 -21.20 -4.42 -0.62
CA ALA A 162 -20.84 -3.06 -0.27
C ALA A 162 -22.07 -2.27 0.20
N PRO A 163 -22.01 -1.60 1.36
CA PRO A 163 -23.03 -0.65 1.78
C PRO A 163 -23.23 0.48 0.75
N ALA A 164 -24.38 1.14 0.80
CA ALA A 164 -24.66 2.29 -0.07
C ALA A 164 -23.81 3.53 0.29
N THR A 165 -23.33 3.60 1.54
CA THR A 165 -22.48 4.69 2.02
C THR A 165 -21.02 4.38 1.72
N ALA A 166 -20.33 5.34 1.10
CA ALA A 166 -18.89 5.25 0.88
C ALA A 166 -18.16 5.23 2.23
N GLY A 167 -17.12 4.41 2.35
CA GLY A 167 -16.40 4.25 3.61
C GLY A 167 -15.47 3.05 3.64
N TYR A 168 -14.91 2.81 4.83
CA TYR A 168 -14.06 1.66 5.10
C TYR A 168 -14.75 0.77 6.12
N TYR A 169 -15.09 -0.45 5.73
CA TYR A 169 -15.81 -1.40 6.55
C TYR A 169 -14.92 -2.59 6.87
N ARG A 170 -14.89 -3.02 8.13
CA ARG A 170 -14.14 -4.21 8.53
C ARG A 170 -15.09 -5.36 8.84
N LEU A 171 -14.65 -6.55 8.47
CA LEU A 171 -15.29 -7.80 8.85
C LEU A 171 -14.23 -8.70 9.46
N TYR A 172 -14.12 -8.68 10.78
CA TYR A 172 -13.33 -9.67 11.50
C TYR A 172 -14.13 -10.97 11.59
N LEU A 173 -13.42 -12.09 11.45
CA LEU A 173 -13.99 -13.42 11.51
C LEU A 173 -13.10 -14.37 12.27
N ARG A 174 -13.71 -15.42 12.82
CA ARG A 174 -13.00 -16.47 13.54
C ARG A 174 -13.63 -17.83 13.20
N PRO A 175 -12.82 -18.87 12.96
CA PRO A 175 -13.33 -20.21 12.74
C PRO A 175 -13.86 -20.80 14.04
N LEU A 176 -14.90 -21.61 13.94
CA LEU A 176 -15.48 -22.35 15.06
C LEU A 176 -15.97 -23.73 14.63
N ILE A 177 -16.04 -24.64 15.59
CA ILE A 177 -16.82 -25.87 15.50
C ILE A 177 -18.18 -25.61 16.14
N GLU A 178 -19.24 -25.62 15.33
CA GLU A 178 -20.58 -25.22 15.78
C GLU A 178 -21.06 -26.13 16.91
N GLY A 179 -21.53 -25.51 18.01
CA GLY A 179 -21.99 -26.23 19.19
C GLY A 179 -20.88 -26.83 20.06
N ALA A 180 -19.59 -26.59 19.74
CA ALA A 180 -18.46 -27.06 20.56
C ALA A 180 -17.56 -25.91 21.03
N THR A 181 -16.83 -25.25 20.12
CA THR A 181 -15.81 -24.27 20.50
C THR A 181 -15.45 -23.33 19.35
N TRP A 182 -15.05 -22.11 19.69
CA TRP A 182 -14.27 -21.26 18.79
C TRP A 182 -12.84 -21.80 18.70
N LEU A 183 -12.28 -21.80 17.49
CA LEU A 183 -10.89 -22.20 17.23
C LEU A 183 -9.97 -20.99 17.37
N GLU A 184 -8.68 -21.11 17.10
CA GLU A 184 -7.70 -20.03 17.31
C GLU A 184 -8.04 -18.76 16.52
N ASP A 185 -7.72 -17.61 17.13
CA ASP A 185 -7.87 -16.29 16.52
C ASP A 185 -6.53 -15.81 15.97
N PHE A 186 -6.47 -15.61 14.65
CA PHE A 186 -5.30 -15.08 13.94
C PHE A 186 -5.49 -13.62 13.51
N GLY A 187 -6.50 -12.94 14.05
CA GLY A 187 -6.85 -11.57 13.68
C GLY A 187 -7.26 -11.45 12.22
N VAL A 188 -7.93 -12.47 11.67
CA VAL A 188 -8.34 -12.53 10.26
C VAL A 188 -9.49 -11.57 10.02
N PHE A 189 -9.37 -10.72 9.02
CA PHE A 189 -10.42 -9.78 8.65
C PHE A 189 -10.42 -9.47 7.15
N TRP A 190 -11.50 -8.84 6.70
CA TRP A 190 -11.59 -8.13 5.42
C TRP A 190 -11.67 -6.63 5.67
N LEU A 191 -10.88 -5.86 4.93
CA LEU A 191 -11.09 -4.42 4.78
C LEU A 191 -11.80 -4.16 3.45
N VAL A 192 -13.07 -3.77 3.50
CA VAL A 192 -13.86 -3.42 2.31
C VAL A 192 -13.83 -1.91 2.16
N THR A 193 -13.25 -1.41 1.07
CA THR A 193 -13.34 0.02 0.73
C THR A 193 -14.52 0.23 -0.19
N VAL A 194 -15.51 1.02 0.22
CA VAL A 194 -16.60 1.46 -0.66
C VAL A 194 -16.26 2.84 -1.20
N LEU A 195 -16.17 2.96 -2.53
CA LEU A 195 -15.80 4.20 -3.21
C LEU A 195 -16.92 5.25 -3.16
N ASN A 196 -16.53 6.51 -3.31
CA ASN A 196 -17.47 7.59 -3.61
C ASN A 196 -18.13 7.38 -4.98
N PRO A 197 -19.29 8.02 -5.26
CA PRO A 197 -19.95 7.91 -6.56
C PRO A 197 -19.07 8.29 -7.77
N ASP A 198 -18.09 9.16 -7.56
CA ASP A 198 -17.11 9.62 -8.56
C ASP A 198 -15.89 8.67 -8.72
N GLY A 199 -15.92 7.51 -8.07
CA GLY A 199 -14.84 6.53 -8.09
C GLY A 199 -13.63 6.86 -7.21
N SER A 200 -13.63 8.02 -6.54
CA SER A 200 -12.56 8.37 -5.59
C SER A 200 -12.68 7.56 -4.29
N ARG A 201 -11.55 7.38 -3.59
CA ARG A 201 -11.57 6.75 -2.26
C ARG A 201 -12.17 7.73 -1.24
N PRO A 202 -13.03 7.27 -0.32
CA PRO A 202 -13.54 8.09 0.76
C PRO A 202 -12.39 8.59 1.65
N ALA A 203 -12.58 9.72 2.31
CA ALA A 203 -11.61 10.20 3.29
C ALA A 203 -11.42 9.14 4.40
N PRO A 204 -10.18 8.76 4.75
CA PRO A 204 -9.94 7.84 5.86
C PRO A 204 -10.57 8.37 7.17
N PRO A 205 -11.14 7.50 8.01
CA PRO A 205 -11.72 7.90 9.29
C PRO A 205 -10.72 8.67 10.14
N GLU A 206 -11.18 9.68 10.88
CA GLU A 206 -10.35 10.47 11.80
C GLU A 206 -9.91 9.68 13.04
N ILE A 207 -10.58 8.55 13.32
CA ILE A 207 -10.40 7.76 14.53
C ILE A 207 -9.08 6.99 14.48
N GLY A 208 -8.30 7.10 15.55
CA GLY A 208 -7.03 6.40 15.69
C GLY A 208 -5.84 7.09 15.01
N LEU A 209 -5.95 8.38 14.71
CA LEU A 209 -4.81 9.23 14.36
C LEU A 209 -3.97 9.58 15.60
N GLY A 210 -2.76 10.07 15.36
CA GLY A 210 -1.79 10.43 16.38
C GLY A 210 -0.94 9.25 16.84
N TYR A 211 -0.39 9.39 18.04
CA TYR A 211 0.47 8.40 18.68
C TYR A 211 -0.33 7.30 19.38
N GLY A 212 0.09 6.06 19.17
CA GLY A 212 -0.37 4.90 19.92
C GLY A 212 0.81 4.03 20.36
N TYR A 213 0.62 3.31 21.46
CA TYR A 213 1.54 2.29 21.93
C TYR A 213 0.77 0.98 22.05
N GLN A 214 1.26 -0.07 21.41
CA GLN A 214 0.58 -1.36 21.38
C GLN A 214 1.58 -2.51 21.51
N SER A 215 1.15 -3.62 22.09
CA SER A 215 1.91 -4.87 22.13
C SER A 215 1.39 -5.82 21.06
N VAL A 216 2.31 -6.40 20.30
CA VAL A 216 2.05 -7.36 19.22
C VAL A 216 2.62 -8.70 19.62
N SER A 217 1.74 -9.68 19.85
CA SER A 217 2.15 -11.06 20.13
C SER A 217 2.45 -11.80 18.83
N THR A 218 3.56 -12.53 18.81
CA THR A 218 3.96 -13.39 17.69
C THR A 218 4.44 -14.74 18.23
N VAL A 219 4.64 -15.72 17.35
CA VAL A 219 5.25 -17.02 17.74
C VAL A 219 6.67 -16.87 18.30
N ARG A 220 7.35 -15.74 18.07
CA ARG A 220 8.71 -15.44 18.56
C ARG A 220 8.72 -14.59 19.83
N GLY A 221 7.56 -14.24 20.38
CA GLY A 221 7.44 -13.39 21.56
C GLY A 221 6.55 -12.17 21.31
N THR A 222 6.46 -11.33 22.35
CA THR A 222 5.66 -10.10 22.34
C THR A 222 6.56 -8.90 22.10
N PHE A 223 6.19 -8.07 21.12
CA PHE A 223 6.93 -6.88 20.72
C PHE A 223 6.10 -5.64 20.97
N ASN A 224 6.71 -4.61 21.56
CA ASN A 224 6.05 -3.33 21.76
C ASN A 224 6.28 -2.43 20.53
N VAL A 225 5.22 -1.74 20.10
CA VAL A 225 5.19 -0.91 18.90
C VAL A 225 4.71 0.48 19.25
N HIS A 226 5.55 1.48 18.95
CA HIS A 226 5.14 2.87 18.85
C HIS A 226 4.57 3.10 17.45
N LEU A 227 3.32 3.53 17.37
CA LEU A 227 2.60 3.72 16.11
C LEU A 227 2.19 5.18 15.97
N ILE A 228 2.57 5.80 14.86
CA ILE A 228 2.14 7.15 14.51
C ILE A 228 1.28 7.04 13.26
N LYS A 229 0.01 7.41 13.38
CA LYS A 229 -0.96 7.42 12.27
C LYS A 229 -1.33 8.84 11.94
N GLU A 230 -1.04 9.26 10.72
CA GLU A 230 -1.26 10.64 10.30
C GLU A 230 -1.92 10.72 8.94
N ARG A 231 -2.68 11.79 8.74
CA ARG A 231 -3.16 12.15 7.42
C ARG A 231 -2.11 12.96 6.70
N LEU A 232 -1.65 12.46 5.56
CA LEU A 232 -0.69 13.18 4.72
C LEU A 232 -1.20 14.53 4.19
N SER A 233 -2.52 14.77 4.22
CA SER A 233 -3.11 16.09 3.94
C SER A 233 -2.94 17.10 5.09
N ALA A 234 -2.65 16.63 6.31
CA ALA A 234 -2.52 17.46 7.51
C ALA A 234 -1.07 17.58 7.99
N VAL A 235 -0.14 16.82 7.40
CA VAL A 235 1.28 16.78 7.83
C VAL A 235 2.21 16.94 6.64
N THR A 236 3.42 17.44 6.90
CA THR A 236 4.51 17.41 5.92
C THR A 236 5.47 16.30 6.29
N VAL A 237 5.73 15.40 5.35
CA VAL A 237 6.78 14.38 5.49
C VAL A 237 8.09 14.93 4.96
N LYS A 238 9.16 14.79 5.72
CA LYS A 238 10.53 15.11 5.28
C LYS A 238 11.42 13.89 5.45
N THR A 239 12.21 13.61 4.42
CA THR A 239 13.36 12.68 4.49
C THR A 239 14.63 13.52 4.49
N LEU A 240 15.56 13.22 5.40
CA LEU A 240 16.67 14.09 5.74
C LEU A 240 17.97 13.29 5.87
N THR A 241 19.07 13.94 5.58
CA THR A 241 20.44 13.44 5.72
C THR A 241 21.31 14.50 6.40
N ALA A 242 22.36 14.09 7.12
CA ALA A 242 23.28 15.02 7.77
C ALA A 242 24.27 15.63 6.77
N ASN A 243 24.67 14.86 5.76
CA ASN A 243 25.44 15.32 4.61
C ASN A 243 24.55 15.98 3.56
N VAL A 244 25.12 16.98 2.88
CA VAL A 244 24.46 17.77 1.84
C VAL A 244 24.86 17.37 0.41
N THR A 245 25.86 16.50 0.30
CA THR A 245 26.36 15.88 -0.93
C THR A 245 26.60 14.40 -0.70
N ASP A 246 26.81 13.64 -1.77
CA ASP A 246 27.21 12.24 -1.68
C ASP A 246 28.49 12.12 -0.84
N CYS A 247 28.54 11.09 0.01
CA CYS A 247 29.62 10.84 0.93
C CYS A 247 29.84 9.33 1.04
N SER A 248 31.09 8.91 0.86
CA SER A 248 31.47 7.50 0.79
C SER A 248 32.14 6.97 2.06
N ASN A 249 32.65 7.84 2.94
CA ASN A 249 33.30 7.46 4.19
C ASN A 249 33.33 8.63 5.18
N ASN A 250 33.37 8.32 6.48
CA ASN A 250 33.35 9.28 7.59
C ASN A 250 32.25 10.33 7.43
N CYS A 251 31.07 9.89 7.02
CA CYS A 251 29.97 10.79 6.75
C CYS A 251 29.43 11.41 8.04
N PRO A 252 28.96 12.66 8.00
CA PRO A 252 28.24 13.25 9.11
C PRO A 252 27.07 12.36 9.54
N ALA A 253 26.92 12.16 10.85
CA ALA A 253 25.75 11.58 11.46
C ALA A 253 25.21 12.55 12.52
N LYS A 254 23.89 12.61 12.66
CA LYS A 254 23.21 13.46 13.64
C LYS A 254 22.25 12.62 14.48
N PRO A 255 22.07 12.92 15.78
CA PRO A 255 21.01 12.32 16.58
C PRO A 255 19.63 12.59 15.97
N LEU A 256 18.71 11.64 16.08
CA LEU A 256 17.34 11.79 15.57
C LEU A 256 16.64 13.04 16.14
N ALA A 257 16.82 13.30 17.43
CA ALA A 257 16.24 14.47 18.11
C ALA A 257 16.68 15.79 17.47
N GLN A 258 17.91 15.87 16.95
CA GLN A 258 18.41 17.07 16.28
C GLN A 258 17.71 17.30 14.94
N TYR A 259 17.47 16.25 14.15
CA TYR A 259 16.69 16.38 12.92
C TYR A 259 15.27 16.89 13.20
N VAL A 260 14.65 16.38 14.27
CA VAL A 260 13.30 16.77 14.71
C VAL A 260 13.27 18.25 15.08
N SER A 261 14.19 18.69 15.95
CA SER A 261 14.24 20.09 16.41
C SER A 261 14.57 21.08 15.29
N GLU A 262 15.55 20.77 14.43
CA GLU A 262 15.97 21.66 13.33
C GLU A 262 14.87 21.84 12.26
N ASN A 263 13.89 20.93 12.21
CA ASN A 263 12.82 20.96 11.20
C ASN A 263 11.44 21.26 11.77
N ALA A 264 11.36 21.66 13.05
CA ALA A 264 10.10 21.88 13.76
C ALA A 264 9.13 20.68 13.63
N ALA A 265 9.67 19.47 13.62
CA ALA A 265 8.86 18.26 13.56
C ALA A 265 8.38 17.89 14.97
N TYR A 266 7.20 17.29 15.07
CA TYR A 266 6.68 16.74 16.33
C TYR A 266 6.98 15.25 16.50
N ALA A 267 7.46 14.59 15.44
CA ALA A 267 7.82 13.19 15.41
C ALA A 267 8.98 12.96 14.45
N GLY A 268 9.76 11.91 14.72
CA GLY A 268 10.85 11.46 13.86
C GLY A 268 11.08 9.97 14.04
N MET A 269 11.58 9.33 12.99
CA MET A 269 12.00 7.93 13.02
C MET A 269 13.32 7.78 12.26
N ASN A 270 14.13 6.80 12.65
CA ASN A 270 15.33 6.45 11.89
C ASN A 270 14.95 5.99 10.48
N GLY A 271 15.80 6.33 9.52
CA GLY A 271 15.56 6.09 8.11
C GLY A 271 16.25 4.83 7.58
N THR A 272 16.99 5.01 6.49
CA THR A 272 17.66 3.93 5.78
C THR A 272 18.92 3.46 6.51
N TYR A 273 19.42 2.29 6.12
CA TYR A 273 20.67 1.76 6.65
C TYR A 273 21.85 2.68 6.32
N LEU A 274 22.68 2.88 7.33
CA LEU A 274 24.01 3.47 7.22
C LEU A 274 25.02 2.48 7.75
N CYS A 275 26.26 2.56 7.28
CA CYS A 275 27.39 1.76 7.73
C CYS A 275 27.88 2.22 9.12
N PRO A 276 27.60 1.51 10.22
CA PRO A 276 27.90 1.99 11.57
C PRO A 276 29.41 1.90 11.89
N PRO A 277 29.96 2.81 12.72
CA PRO A 277 31.39 2.82 13.05
C PRO A 277 31.86 1.59 13.84
N ASP A 278 30.98 0.91 14.55
CA ASP A 278 31.23 -0.27 15.39
C ASP A 278 31.25 -1.58 14.60
N TYR A 279 30.91 -1.56 13.32
CA TYR A 279 30.91 -2.75 12.46
C TYR A 279 32.22 -2.83 11.68
N ALA A 280 33.01 -3.90 11.89
CA ALA A 280 34.30 -4.08 11.22
C ALA A 280 34.19 -4.04 9.67
N GLN A 281 33.11 -4.59 9.12
CA GLN A 281 32.80 -4.54 7.67
C GLN A 281 32.52 -3.14 7.12
N CYS A 282 32.33 -2.15 7.99
CA CYS A 282 32.10 -0.75 7.65
C CYS A 282 33.38 0.09 7.64
N ALA A 283 34.54 -0.53 7.91
CA ALA A 283 35.83 0.14 7.78
C ALA A 283 35.99 0.73 6.36
N GLY A 284 36.35 2.01 6.28
CA GLY A 284 36.48 2.73 5.01
C GLY A 284 35.18 3.24 4.40
N LYS A 285 34.04 3.04 5.06
CA LYS A 285 32.72 3.56 4.64
C LYS A 285 31.84 4.00 5.82
N VAL A 286 32.46 4.50 6.88
CA VAL A 286 31.78 4.85 8.13
C VAL A 286 30.72 5.92 7.88
N ASN A 287 29.51 5.66 8.40
CA ASN A 287 28.28 6.45 8.26
C ASN A 287 27.78 6.69 6.83
N SER A 288 28.36 6.06 5.80
CA SER A 288 27.79 6.16 4.45
C SER A 288 26.45 5.43 4.39
N TYR A 289 25.51 5.92 3.59
CA TYR A 289 24.24 5.25 3.36
C TYR A 289 24.41 4.13 2.35
N ASP A 290 23.87 2.95 2.65
CA ASP A 290 23.84 1.85 1.67
C ASP A 290 22.83 2.14 0.54
N TYR A 291 21.79 2.91 0.86
CA TYR A 291 20.68 3.22 -0.05
C TYR A 291 20.54 4.73 -0.31
N ALA A 292 19.79 5.08 -1.36
CA ALA A 292 19.51 6.46 -1.73
C ALA A 292 18.48 7.10 -0.79
N VAL A 293 18.70 8.37 -0.43
CA VAL A 293 17.76 9.19 0.35
C VAL A 293 17.53 10.50 -0.35
N TYR A 294 16.27 10.89 -0.54
CA TYR A 294 15.95 12.22 -1.05
C TYR A 294 15.96 13.21 0.12
N ASN A 295 16.85 14.19 0.13
CA ASN A 295 16.85 15.21 1.16
C ASN A 295 15.81 16.29 0.81
N SER A 296 14.71 16.32 1.56
CA SER A 296 13.56 17.21 1.32
C SER A 296 13.92 18.69 1.40
N ASN A 297 14.86 19.07 2.26
CA ASN A 297 15.27 20.48 2.40
C ASN A 297 16.14 20.91 1.21
N LEU A 298 17.03 20.04 0.74
CA LEU A 298 17.91 20.31 -0.38
C LEU A 298 17.26 20.04 -1.75
N ARG A 299 16.10 19.36 -1.75
CA ARG A 299 15.37 18.90 -2.94
C ARG A 299 16.24 18.09 -3.91
N ARG A 300 17.10 17.23 -3.37
CA ARG A 300 18.00 16.38 -4.16
C ARG A 300 18.18 15.01 -3.53
N TRP A 301 18.56 14.05 -4.36
CA TRP A 301 19.05 12.77 -3.89
C TRP A 301 20.46 12.87 -3.31
N ILE A 302 20.66 12.07 -2.28
CA ILE A 302 21.94 11.73 -1.67
C ILE A 302 22.14 10.23 -1.90
N ASN A 303 23.34 9.86 -2.35
CA ASN A 303 23.68 8.54 -2.86
C ASN A 303 22.79 8.14 -4.06
N TYR A 304 22.66 9.04 -5.03
CA TYR A 304 21.70 8.90 -6.15
C TYR A 304 21.87 7.60 -6.94
N ASN A 305 23.10 7.15 -7.18
CA ASN A 305 23.36 5.94 -7.96
C ASN A 305 22.79 4.67 -7.30
N ALA A 306 22.57 4.67 -5.98
CA ALA A 306 21.93 3.57 -5.27
C ALA A 306 20.43 3.42 -5.61
N LEU A 307 19.82 4.33 -6.37
CA LEU A 307 18.48 4.12 -6.93
C LEU A 307 18.44 3.03 -7.99
N ASN A 308 19.54 2.82 -8.73
CA ASN A 308 19.66 1.75 -9.72
C ASN A 308 19.89 0.40 -9.04
N ALA A 309 18.90 -0.04 -8.26
CA ALA A 309 18.97 -1.20 -7.40
C ALA A 309 17.62 -1.94 -7.31
N GLN A 310 17.67 -3.15 -6.75
CA GLN A 310 16.52 -4.05 -6.63
C GLN A 310 15.76 -3.92 -5.30
N ASN A 311 16.20 -3.02 -4.40
CA ASN A 311 15.53 -2.77 -3.12
C ASN A 311 14.25 -1.95 -3.30
N GLY A 312 13.44 -1.89 -2.23
CA GLY A 312 12.20 -1.14 -2.21
C GLY A 312 12.40 0.34 -1.88
N GLY A 313 11.34 1.12 -2.06
CA GLY A 313 11.31 2.50 -1.59
C GLY A 313 9.90 3.05 -1.40
N LEU A 314 9.79 4.01 -0.49
CA LEU A 314 8.60 4.78 -0.20
C LEU A 314 8.84 6.24 -0.62
N PHE A 315 7.94 6.75 -1.44
CA PHE A 315 8.05 8.05 -2.10
C PHE A 315 6.79 8.86 -1.79
N PHE A 316 6.96 10.14 -1.52
CA PHE A 316 5.90 11.07 -1.16
C PHE A 316 5.81 12.19 -2.18
N ASN A 317 4.59 12.60 -2.51
CA ASN A 317 4.28 13.79 -3.27
C ASN A 317 3.00 14.44 -2.73
N GLY A 318 3.17 15.50 -1.94
CA GLY A 318 2.09 16.12 -1.17
C GLY A 318 1.43 15.10 -0.24
N ALA A 319 0.11 14.94 -0.41
CA ALA A 319 -0.70 13.99 0.34
C ALA A 319 -0.71 12.57 -0.24
N SER A 320 0.05 12.31 -1.31
CA SER A 320 0.08 11.03 -2.02
C SER A 320 1.38 10.27 -1.77
N THR A 321 1.30 8.94 -1.79
CA THR A 321 2.45 8.03 -1.69
C THR A 321 2.52 7.07 -2.85
N SER A 322 3.75 6.74 -3.25
CA SER A 322 4.05 5.65 -4.18
C SER A 322 5.04 4.68 -3.54
N VAL A 323 4.81 3.38 -3.72
CA VAL A 323 5.69 2.32 -3.24
C VAL A 323 6.24 1.55 -4.44
N TYR A 324 7.56 1.57 -4.59
CA TYR A 324 8.24 0.80 -5.63
C TYR A 324 8.88 -0.42 -4.99
N ARG A 325 8.55 -1.61 -5.52
CA ARG A 325 9.21 -2.86 -5.13
C ARG A 325 10.69 -2.86 -5.51
N ARG A 326 11.03 -2.16 -6.60
CA ARG A 326 12.39 -2.00 -7.11
C ARG A 326 12.61 -0.53 -7.44
N THR A 327 13.56 0.12 -6.78
CA THR A 327 13.85 1.54 -6.99
C THR A 327 14.36 1.85 -8.39
N PHE A 328 14.92 0.86 -9.10
CA PHE A 328 15.28 1.00 -10.50
C PHE A 328 14.12 1.46 -11.40
N VAL A 329 12.87 1.07 -11.07
CA VAL A 329 11.70 1.53 -11.84
C VAL A 329 11.50 3.04 -11.68
N TYR A 330 11.66 3.56 -10.47
CA TYR A 330 11.65 5.01 -10.24
C TYR A 330 12.84 5.68 -10.92
N TYR A 331 14.04 5.10 -10.84
CA TYR A 331 15.25 5.64 -11.48
C TYR A 331 15.05 5.91 -12.98
N GLN A 332 14.28 5.07 -13.67
CA GLN A 332 13.96 5.22 -15.08
C GLN A 332 12.90 6.29 -15.38
N GLN A 333 11.91 6.48 -14.50
CA GLN A 333 10.71 7.31 -14.79
C GLN A 333 10.70 8.66 -14.08
N GLN A 334 11.32 8.75 -12.90
CA GLN A 334 11.43 9.94 -12.05
C GLN A 334 10.15 10.75 -11.90
N THR A 335 9.16 10.18 -11.22
CA THR A 335 7.94 10.91 -10.87
C THR A 335 8.23 12.04 -9.85
N PRO A 336 7.46 13.13 -9.83
CA PRO A 336 7.66 14.21 -8.88
C PRO A 336 7.54 13.74 -7.42
N ILE A 337 8.47 14.17 -6.57
CA ILE A 337 8.51 13.83 -5.14
C ILE A 337 8.89 15.04 -4.28
N ASN A 338 8.49 15.01 -3.01
CA ASN A 338 8.93 15.96 -1.98
C ASN A 338 9.68 15.30 -0.81
N ALA A 339 9.53 13.98 -0.65
CA ALA A 339 10.31 13.15 0.25
C ALA A 339 10.41 11.73 -0.32
N ALA A 340 11.51 11.04 -0.07
CA ALA A 340 11.65 9.65 -0.44
C ALA A 340 12.79 8.97 0.33
N ILE A 341 12.57 7.71 0.68
CA ILE A 341 13.56 6.85 1.29
C ILE A 341 13.55 5.49 0.62
N THR A 342 14.74 4.95 0.37
CA THR A 342 14.91 3.61 -0.20
C THR A 342 15.55 2.70 0.83
N ASN A 343 15.06 1.45 0.90
CA ASN A 343 15.40 0.52 1.97
C ASN A 343 15.07 -0.93 1.57
N PHE A 344 15.44 -1.89 2.43
CA PHE A 344 15.13 -3.32 2.29
C PHE A 344 14.79 -3.93 3.67
N PRO A 345 13.83 -4.86 3.78
CA PRO A 345 12.92 -5.39 2.75
C PRO A 345 11.65 -4.52 2.54
N LEU A 346 10.92 -4.77 1.46
CA LEU A 346 9.54 -4.26 1.30
C LEU A 346 8.57 -5.23 1.96
N LEU A 347 7.82 -4.76 2.97
CA LEU A 347 6.93 -5.62 3.74
C LEU A 347 5.52 -5.75 3.15
N VAL A 348 4.97 -4.65 2.64
CA VAL A 348 3.57 -4.57 2.16
C VAL A 348 3.48 -3.75 0.88
N GLN A 349 2.69 -4.21 -0.09
CA GLN A 349 2.31 -3.43 -1.27
C GLN A 349 0.88 -3.78 -1.67
N ASN A 350 0.09 -2.76 -2.03
CA ASN A 350 -1.29 -2.92 -2.50
C ASN A 350 -2.17 -3.77 -1.56
N GLY A 351 -1.91 -3.71 -0.25
CA GLY A 351 -2.66 -4.45 0.77
C GLY A 351 -2.23 -5.90 0.98
N ALA A 352 -1.28 -6.44 0.21
CA ALA A 352 -0.69 -7.75 0.46
C ALA A 352 0.65 -7.64 1.21
N VAL A 353 0.89 -8.59 2.10
CA VAL A 353 2.22 -8.86 2.66
C VAL A 353 3.07 -9.48 1.55
N ILE A 354 4.25 -8.92 1.29
CA ILE A 354 5.08 -9.29 0.12
C ILE A 354 6.37 -10.00 0.54
N ASP A 355 6.59 -10.15 1.84
CA ASP A 355 7.81 -10.67 2.50
C ASP A 355 8.92 -11.03 1.51
N SER A 356 9.81 -10.07 1.25
CA SER A 356 10.82 -10.18 0.21
C SER A 356 12.05 -11.00 0.64
N THR A 357 11.87 -12.02 1.48
CA THR A 357 12.91 -13.02 1.80
C THR A 357 13.08 -14.02 0.68
#